data_AF-A0A251TG24-F1
#
_entry.id   AF-A0A251TG24-F1
#
_cell.length_a   1.000
_cell.length_b   1.000
_cell.length_c   1.000
_cell.angle_alpha   90.00
_cell.angle_beta   90.00
_cell.angle_gamma   90.00
#
_symmetry.space_group_name_H-M   'P 1'
#
loop_
_entity.id
_entity.type
_entity.pdbx_description
1 polymer ?
#
loop_
_entity_poly.entity_id
_entity_poly.type
_entity_poly.pdbx_seq_one_letter_code
_entity_poly.pdbx_strand_id
1 'polypeptide(L)'
;MQGGFMLVIFLQTVTTFFSHVMAAIGGNAAGPGDAVVSVYINHEKKFAFVEMRSVEEASNAMSLDGIIFEGVHVRVKRPSDYNPSLAAPLGPSQPNPNLNLTVVGLGLEHPFRILVSGLPYYFTEA
;
A
#
# COMPACT_ATOMS: atom_id res chain seq x y z
N MET A 1 8.06 -23.95 -18.97
CA MET A 1 6.98 -23.01 -19.35
C MET A 1 6.14 -22.51 -18.15
N GLN A 2 6.40 -22.91 -16.90
CA GLN A 2 5.47 -22.72 -15.77
C GLN A 2 5.72 -21.48 -14.89
N GLY A 3 6.80 -20.73 -15.14
CA GLY A 3 7.12 -19.52 -14.36
C GLY A 3 6.34 -18.26 -14.75
N GLY A 4 5.92 -18.14 -16.01
CA GLY A 4 5.28 -16.92 -16.53
C GLY A 4 3.85 -16.71 -16.05
N PHE A 5 3.04 -17.78 -15.99
CA PHE A 5 1.63 -17.69 -15.60
C PHE A 5 1.44 -17.25 -14.15
N MET A 6 2.25 -17.79 -13.22
CA MET A 6 2.21 -17.42 -11.81
C MET A 6 2.65 -15.97 -11.59
N LEU A 7 3.63 -15.49 -12.37
CA LEU A 7 4.07 -14.10 -12.33
C LEU A 7 2.97 -13.14 -12.83
N VAL A 8 2.22 -13.51 -13.87
CA VAL A 8 1.07 -12.72 -14.36
C VAL A 8 -0.03 -12.60 -13.30
N ILE A 9 -0.37 -13.71 -12.62
CA ILE A 9 -1.37 -13.68 -11.54
C ILE A 9 -0.91 -12.77 -10.40
N PHE A 10 0.36 -12.86 -10.00
CA PHE A 10 0.89 -12.04 -8.92
C PHE A 10 0.85 -10.55 -9.25
N LEU A 11 1.24 -10.17 -10.48
CA LEU A 11 1.11 -8.79 -10.98
C LEU A 11 -0.34 -8.30 -10.89
N GLN A 12 -1.28 -9.09 -11.40
CA GLN A 12 -2.70 -8.74 -11.36
C GLN A 12 -3.22 -8.60 -9.93
N THR A 13 -2.74 -9.44 -9.00
CA THR A 13 -3.12 -9.40 -7.58
C THR A 13 -2.67 -8.09 -6.94
N VAL A 14 -1.40 -7.69 -7.15
CA VAL A 14 -0.87 -6.41 -6.65
C VAL A 14 -1.64 -5.22 -7.24
N THR A 15 -1.87 -5.22 -8.56
CA THR A 15 -2.66 -4.17 -9.24
C THR A 15 -4.05 -4.04 -8.63
N THR A 16 -4.77 -5.15 -8.53
CA THR A 16 -6.15 -5.16 -8.03
C THR A 16 -6.21 -4.72 -6.57
N PHE A 17 -5.26 -5.18 -5.75
CA PHE A 17 -5.20 -4.81 -4.33
C PHE A 17 -5.01 -3.30 -4.15
N PHE A 18 -3.97 -2.73 -4.77
CA PHE A 18 -3.69 -1.30 -4.62
C PHE A 18 -4.78 -0.43 -5.24
N SER A 19 -5.37 -0.80 -6.38
CA SER A 19 -6.51 -0.09 -6.96
C SER A 19 -7.73 -0.09 -6.04
N HIS A 20 -8.09 -1.24 -5.45
CA HIS A 20 -9.21 -1.32 -4.50
C HIS A 20 -8.96 -0.51 -3.24
N VAL A 21 -7.76 -0.60 -2.66
CA VAL A 21 -7.37 0.18 -1.48
C VAL A 21 -7.45 1.67 -1.76
N MET A 22 -6.88 2.11 -2.89
CA MET A 22 -6.89 3.51 -3.30
C MET A 22 -8.32 4.04 -3.46
N ALA A 23 -9.22 3.26 -4.05
CA ALA A 23 -10.63 3.62 -4.13
C ALA A 23 -11.28 3.71 -2.74
N ALA A 24 -11.01 2.74 -1.86
CA ALA A 24 -11.60 2.67 -0.52
C ALA A 24 -11.19 3.83 0.39
N ILE A 25 -9.94 4.29 0.32
CA ILE A 25 -9.45 5.42 1.13
C ILE A 25 -9.84 6.79 0.54
N GLY A 26 -10.50 6.82 -0.62
CA GLY A 26 -10.80 8.06 -1.35
C GLY A 26 -9.57 8.67 -2.05
N GLY A 27 -8.58 7.85 -2.41
CA GLY A 27 -7.30 8.28 -2.97
C GLY A 27 -7.28 8.48 -4.49
N ASN A 28 -8.33 8.09 -5.21
CA ASN A 28 -8.44 8.17 -6.67
C ASN A 28 -8.72 9.61 -7.15
N ALA A 29 -7.70 10.47 -7.11
CA ALA A 29 -7.82 11.87 -7.49
C ALA A 29 -8.18 12.08 -8.98
N ALA A 30 -7.79 11.16 -9.86
CA ALA A 30 -8.09 11.26 -11.30
C ALA A 30 -9.47 10.69 -11.69
N GLY A 31 -10.32 10.32 -10.71
CA GLY A 31 -11.70 9.87 -10.93
C GLY A 31 -11.90 8.35 -10.82
N PRO A 32 -13.02 7.79 -11.32
CA PRO A 32 -13.27 6.36 -11.25
C PRO A 32 -12.25 5.51 -12.03
N GLY A 33 -12.17 4.21 -11.71
CA GLY A 33 -11.31 3.24 -12.39
C GLY A 33 -10.02 2.91 -11.64
N ASP A 34 -9.20 2.06 -12.25
CA ASP A 34 -7.95 1.59 -11.66
C ASP A 34 -6.93 2.73 -11.55
N ALA A 35 -6.43 2.94 -10.33
CA ALA A 35 -5.41 3.94 -10.06
C ALA A 35 -4.02 3.44 -10.46
N VAL A 36 -3.81 2.12 -10.43
CA VAL A 36 -2.56 1.45 -10.82
C VAL A 36 -2.55 1.20 -12.33
N VAL A 37 -1.50 1.69 -13.01
CA VAL A 37 -1.29 1.53 -14.46
C VAL A 37 -0.46 0.28 -14.75
N SER A 38 0.61 0.08 -13.99
CA SER A 38 1.57 -0.99 -14.22
C SER A 38 2.23 -1.41 -12.91
N VAL A 39 2.66 -2.67 -12.86
CA VAL A 39 3.41 -3.22 -11.74
C VAL A 39 4.65 -3.92 -12.31
N TYR A 40 5.80 -3.67 -11.70
CA TYR A 40 7.03 -4.39 -11.99
C TYR A 40 7.58 -5.00 -10.71
N ILE A 41 7.97 -6.27 -10.73
CA ILE A 41 8.34 -7.01 -9.54
C ILE A 41 9.77 -7.53 -9.70
N ASN A 42 10.61 -7.22 -8.71
CA ASN A 42 11.93 -7.78 -8.58
C ASN A 42 11.93 -8.83 -7.47
N HIS A 43 11.82 -10.10 -7.85
CA HIS A 43 11.81 -11.22 -6.90
C HIS A 43 13.15 -11.40 -6.17
N GLU A 44 14.28 -11.09 -6.82
CA GLU A 44 15.61 -11.23 -6.21
C GLU A 44 15.80 -10.27 -5.04
N LYS A 45 15.41 -9.01 -5.25
CA LYS A 45 15.53 -7.93 -4.26
C LYS A 45 14.27 -7.76 -3.40
N LYS A 46 13.24 -8.57 -3.66
CA LYS A 46 11.97 -8.63 -2.92
C LYS A 46 11.25 -7.28 -2.82
N PHE A 47 11.16 -6.55 -3.94
CA PHE A 47 10.37 -5.31 -4.02
C PHE A 47 9.52 -5.27 -5.28
N ALA A 48 8.51 -4.41 -5.28
CA ALA A 48 7.70 -4.10 -6.44
C ALA A 48 7.66 -2.58 -6.66
N PHE A 49 7.63 -2.18 -7.93
CA PHE A 49 7.28 -0.84 -8.36
C PHE A 49 5.82 -0.86 -8.80
N VAL A 50 5.05 0.08 -8.28
CA VAL A 50 3.65 0.29 -8.63
C VAL A 50 3.55 1.67 -9.27
N GLU A 51 3.16 1.71 -10.55
CA GLU A 51 2.99 2.94 -11.30
C GLU A 51 1.54 3.41 -11.18
N MET A 52 1.36 4.68 -10.79
CA MET A 52 0.05 5.30 -10.67
C MET A 52 -0.22 6.19 -11.89
N ARG A 53 -1.49 6.36 -12.25
CA ARG A 53 -1.89 7.19 -13.42
C ARG A 53 -1.75 8.70 -13.19
N SER A 54 -1.56 9.14 -11.95
CA SER A 54 -1.32 10.55 -11.61
C SER A 54 -0.33 10.72 -10.46
N VAL A 55 0.32 11.89 -10.40
CA VAL A 55 1.26 12.25 -9.32
C VAL A 55 0.53 12.36 -7.97
N GLU A 56 -0.69 12.89 -7.96
CA GLU A 56 -1.50 12.96 -6.75
C GLU A 56 -1.86 11.58 -6.20
N GLU A 57 -2.27 10.63 -7.06
CA GLU A 57 -2.52 9.24 -6.62
C GLU A 57 -1.24 8.55 -6.16
N ALA A 58 -0.09 8.81 -6.80
CA ALA A 58 1.20 8.33 -6.33
C ALA A 58 1.56 8.89 -4.95
N SER A 59 1.20 10.15 -4.68
CA SER A 59 1.36 10.75 -3.36
C SER A 59 0.39 10.18 -2.34
N ASN A 60 -0.88 9.98 -2.68
CA ASN A 60 -1.88 9.35 -1.81
C ASN A 60 -1.49 7.92 -1.44
N ALA A 61 -0.94 7.15 -2.39
CA ALA A 61 -0.46 5.80 -2.15
C ALA A 61 0.67 5.73 -1.09
N MET A 62 1.43 6.82 -0.89
CA MET A 62 2.45 6.88 0.17
C MET A 62 1.86 6.78 1.58
N SER A 63 0.59 7.15 1.77
CA SER A 63 -0.11 6.96 3.05
C SER A 63 -0.42 5.50 3.37
N LEU A 64 -0.19 4.60 2.43
CA LEU A 64 -0.38 3.15 2.61
C LEU A 64 0.87 2.46 3.17
N ASP A 65 1.91 3.21 3.58
CA ASP A 65 3.05 2.62 4.27
C ASP A 65 2.60 1.87 5.53
N GLY A 66 2.95 0.59 5.61
CA GLY A 66 2.54 -0.31 6.67
C GLY A 66 1.23 -1.06 6.41
N ILE A 67 0.58 -0.89 5.26
CA ILE A 67 -0.62 -1.66 4.91
C ILE A 67 -0.34 -3.16 4.92
N ILE A 68 -1.32 -3.96 5.34
CA ILE A 68 -1.23 -5.41 5.33
C ILE A 68 -1.63 -5.92 3.94
N PHE A 69 -0.70 -6.61 3.28
CA PHE A 69 -0.92 -7.34 2.03
C PHE A 69 -0.55 -8.80 2.25
N GLU A 70 -1.48 -9.71 1.99
CA GLU A 70 -1.30 -11.16 2.22
C GLU A 70 -0.74 -11.50 3.62
N GLY A 71 -1.17 -10.75 4.65
CA GLY A 71 -0.75 -10.96 6.04
C GLY A 71 0.61 -10.34 6.40
N VAL A 72 1.26 -9.62 5.48
CA VAL A 72 2.55 -8.97 5.71
C VAL A 72 2.41 -7.45 5.62
N HIS A 73 3.05 -6.73 6.54
CA HIS A 73 3.16 -5.27 6.45
C HIS A 73 4.09 -4.87 5.30
N VAL A 74 3.54 -4.19 4.30
CA VAL A 74 4.28 -3.69 3.14
C VAL A 74 4.76 -2.27 3.41
N ARG A 75 6.01 -2.00 3.00
CA ARG A 75 6.57 -0.65 3.06
C ARG A 75 6.35 0.06 1.73
N VAL A 76 5.78 1.26 1.77
CA VAL A 76 5.53 2.08 0.58
C VAL A 76 6.44 3.30 0.65
N LYS A 77 7.37 3.40 -0.30
CA LYS A 77 8.38 4.46 -0.33
C LYS A 77 8.56 5.00 -1.74
N ARG A 78 9.00 6.26 -1.83
CA ARG A 78 9.47 6.84 -3.08
C ARG A 78 10.71 6.08 -3.55
N PRO A 79 10.86 5.84 -4.86
CA PRO A 79 12.04 5.19 -5.40
C PRO A 79 13.26 6.11 -5.29
N SER A 80 14.47 5.53 -5.33
CA SER A 80 15.72 6.26 -5.10
C SER A 80 16.02 7.35 -6.14
N ASP A 81 15.42 7.26 -7.32
CA ASP A 81 15.53 8.20 -8.43
C ASP A 81 14.42 9.27 -8.43
N TYR A 82 13.52 9.27 -7.44
CA TYR A 82 12.49 10.29 -7.31
C TYR A 82 13.11 11.69 -7.08
N ASN A 83 12.81 12.62 -7.98
CA ASN A 83 13.22 14.02 -7.87
C ASN A 83 12.00 14.91 -7.52
N PRO A 84 11.91 15.43 -6.27
CA PRO A 84 10.78 16.24 -5.85
C PRO A 84 10.66 17.54 -6.65
N SER A 85 11.76 18.11 -7.15
CA SER A 85 11.74 19.34 -7.95
C SER A 85 11.12 19.13 -9.32
N LEU A 86 11.30 17.94 -9.92
CA LEU A 86 10.67 17.59 -11.19
C LEU A 86 9.20 17.18 -11.02
N ALA A 87 8.84 16.62 -9.86
CA ALA A 87 7.48 16.22 -9.54
C ALA A 87 6.58 17.38 -9.09
N ALA A 88 7.14 18.40 -8.43
CA ALA A 88 6.40 19.55 -7.90
C ALA A 88 5.45 20.25 -8.88
N PRO A 89 5.81 20.49 -10.17
CA PRO A 89 4.87 21.11 -11.12
C PRO A 89 3.77 20.16 -11.62
N LEU A 90 3.88 18.85 -11.39
CA LEU A 90 2.94 17.85 -11.91
C LEU A 90 1.79 17.53 -10.95
N GLY A 91 1.92 17.87 -9.67
CA GLY A 91 0.90 17.63 -8.66
C GLY A 91 1.42 17.73 -7.23
N PRO A 92 0.56 17.53 -6.23
CA PRO A 92 0.95 17.56 -4.84
C PRO A 92 1.94 16.42 -4.53
N SER A 93 3.06 16.75 -3.89
CA SER A 93 4.09 15.78 -3.49
C SER A 93 3.73 15.02 -2.20
N GLN A 94 2.77 15.53 -1.44
CA GLN A 94 2.30 14.95 -0.18
C GLN A 94 0.91 14.31 -0.36
N PRO A 95 0.60 13.26 0.41
CA PRO A 95 -0.74 12.67 0.42
C PRO A 95 -1.81 13.67 0.85
N ASN A 96 -3.04 13.48 0.36
CA ASN A 96 -4.19 14.25 0.82
C ASN A 96 -4.46 13.98 2.32
N PRO A 97 -4.58 15.01 3.18
CA PRO A 97 -4.83 14.81 4.61
C PRO A 97 -6.22 14.22 4.92
N ASN A 98 -7.15 14.25 3.96
CA ASN A 98 -8.52 13.75 4.13
C ASN A 98 -8.70 12.28 3.72
N LEU A 99 -7.61 11.54 3.45
CA LEU A 99 -7.70 10.12 3.12
C LEU A 99 -8.28 9.34 4.30
N ASN A 100 -9.20 8.43 4.01
CA ASN A 100 -9.82 7.59 5.04
C ASN A 100 -8.96 6.36 5.35
N LEU A 101 -7.81 6.55 5.97
CA LEU A 101 -6.85 5.46 6.24
C LEU A 101 -7.40 4.39 7.19
N THR A 102 -8.40 4.75 8.01
CA THR A 102 -9.00 3.82 8.98
C THR A 102 -9.70 2.63 8.32
N VAL A 103 -10.22 2.79 7.10
CA VAL A 103 -10.88 1.68 6.37
C VAL A 103 -9.93 0.57 5.96
N VAL A 104 -8.63 0.84 5.97
CA VAL A 104 -7.57 -0.15 5.68
C VAL A 104 -6.72 -0.47 6.91
N GLY A 105 -7.23 -0.14 8.11
CA GLY A 105 -6.55 -0.41 9.38
C GLY A 105 -5.31 0.44 9.62
N LEU A 106 -5.15 1.54 8.89
CA LEU A 106 -4.05 2.51 9.04
C LEU A 106 -4.53 3.77 9.75
N GLY A 107 -3.61 4.52 10.36
CA GLY A 107 -3.91 5.79 11.02
C GLY A 107 -4.56 5.68 12.41
N LEU A 108 -4.82 4.46 12.89
CA LEU A 108 -5.13 4.23 14.30
C LEU A 108 -3.81 3.99 15.04
N GLU A 109 -3.20 5.05 15.55
CA GLU A 109 -2.48 4.90 16.82
C GLU A 109 -3.56 4.57 17.85
N HIS A 110 -3.93 3.28 17.98
CA HIS A 110 -4.97 2.86 18.89
C HIS A 110 -4.66 3.44 20.28
N PRO A 111 -5.40 4.46 20.76
CA PRO A 111 -5.13 5.05 22.07
C PRO A 111 -5.44 4.06 23.19
N PHE A 112 -6.11 2.95 22.85
CA PHE A 112 -6.42 1.84 23.72
C PHE A 112 -5.80 0.56 23.17
N ARG A 113 -4.66 0.18 23.76
CA ARG A 113 -4.14 -1.18 23.66
C ARG A 113 -4.86 -2.03 24.70
N ILE A 114 -5.67 -3.00 24.27
CA ILE A 114 -6.21 -4.02 25.17
C ILE A 114 -5.10 -5.05 25.39
N LEU A 115 -4.55 -5.06 26.60
CA LEU A 115 -3.58 -6.06 27.03
C LEU A 115 -4.34 -7.19 27.73
N VAL A 116 -4.28 -8.39 27.17
CA VAL A 116 -4.75 -9.59 27.87
C VAL A 116 -3.63 -10.03 28.81
N SER A 117 -3.81 -9.84 30.11
CA SER A 117 -2.88 -10.24 31.16
C SER A 117 -3.62 -11.05 32.23
N GLY A 118 -2.87 -11.81 33.06
CA GLY A 118 -3.48 -12.64 34.11
C GLY A 118 -3.77 -14.09 33.70
N LEU A 119 -3.08 -14.63 32.69
CA LEU A 119 -3.12 -16.06 32.43
C LEU A 119 -2.57 -16.82 33.65
N PRO A 120 -3.33 -17.79 34.21
CA PRO A 120 -2.82 -18.65 35.27
C PRO A 120 -1.56 -19.40 34.83
N TYR A 121 -0.57 -19.51 35.73
CA TYR A 121 0.73 -20.14 35.46
C TYR A 121 0.67 -21.61 35.02
N TYR A 122 -0.48 -22.27 35.14
CA TYR A 122 -0.68 -23.65 34.71
C TYR A 122 -1.18 -23.78 33.26
N PHE A 123 -1.42 -22.68 32.54
CA PHE A 123 -1.62 -22.74 31.10
C PHE A 123 -0.29 -23.02 30.41
N THR A 124 -0.21 -24.16 29.74
CA THR A 124 0.83 -24.47 28.76
C THR A 124 0.27 -24.25 27.36
N GLU A 125 1.11 -23.73 26.47
CA GLU A 125 0.81 -23.63 25.03
C GLU A 125 0.45 -25.02 24.48
N ALA A 126 -0.64 -25.11 23.71
CA ALA A 126 -1.13 -26.36 23.12
C ALA A 126 -0.64 -26.53 21.69
#